data_AF-A0A1H6EWA7-F1
#
_entry.id   AF-A0A1H6EWA7-F1
#
_cell.length_a   1.000
_cell.length_b   1.000
_cell.length_c   1.000
_cell.angle_alpha   90.00
_cell.angle_beta   90.00
_cell.angle_gamma   90.00
#
_symmetry.space_group_name_H-M   'P 1'
#
loop_
_entity.id
_entity.type
_entity.pdbx_description
1 polymer ?
#
loop_
_entity_poly.entity_id
_entity_poly.type
_entity_poly.pdbx_seq_one_letter_code
_entity_poly.pdbx_strand_id
1 'polypeptide(L)' 'MTNNNTPPPAEGLGIWANLGIWIAFGAAFGLLVGVVVGGFFDNFTYGVGLGSSFGPGLGVAAWAVFIAPRRNARRDS' A
#
# COMPACT_ATOMS: atom_id res chain seq x y z
N MET A 1 -19.72 -7.38 -38.66
CA MET A 1 -18.75 -6.57 -37.89
C MET A 1 -19.00 -6.86 -36.42
N THR A 2 -18.25 -7.78 -35.83
CA THR A 2 -18.35 -8.11 -34.41
C THR A 2 -17.56 -7.08 -33.62
N ASN A 3 -18.24 -6.17 -32.93
CA ASN A 3 -17.62 -5.28 -31.96
C ASN A 3 -17.14 -6.12 -30.78
N ASN A 4 -15.84 -6.41 -30.79
CA ASN A 4 -15.05 -6.95 -29.70
C ASN A 4 -14.87 -5.85 -28.63
N ASN A 5 -15.95 -5.52 -27.94
CA ASN A 5 -15.97 -4.65 -26.76
C ASN A 5 -15.45 -5.39 -25.50
N THR A 6 -14.46 -6.26 -25.65
CA THR A 6 -13.74 -6.80 -24.50
C THR A 6 -13.09 -5.62 -23.77
N PRO A 7 -13.49 -5.33 -22.52
CA PRO A 7 -12.82 -4.32 -21.72
C PRO A 7 -11.33 -4.67 -21.69
N PRO A 8 -10.42 -3.70 -21.85
CA PRO A 8 -9.00 -4.00 -21.80
C PRO A 8 -8.71 -4.79 -20.52
N PRO A 9 -7.89 -5.86 -20.58
CA PRO A 9 -7.44 -6.52 -19.38
C PRO A 9 -6.92 -5.43 -18.44
N ALA A 10 -7.30 -5.49 -17.17
CA ALA A 10 -6.83 -4.53 -16.18
C ALA A 10 -5.35 -4.82 -15.88
N GLU A 11 -4.46 -4.51 -16.83
CA GLU A 11 -3.02 -4.69 -16.73
C GLU A 11 -2.42 -3.83 -15.60
N GLY A 12 -3.16 -2.81 -15.14
CA GLY A 12 -2.74 -1.90 -14.09
C GLY A 12 -2.85 -2.41 -12.65
N LEU A 13 -3.56 -3.52 -12.38
CA LEU A 13 -3.71 -4.00 -10.99
C LEU A 13 -2.62 -4.98 -10.55
N GLY A 14 -2.03 -5.73 -11.47
CA GLY A 14 -0.98 -6.77 -11.28
C GLY A 14 -0.51 -7.04 -9.84
N ILE A 15 0.77 -6.74 -9.58
CA ILE A 15 1.42 -6.88 -8.26
C ILE A 15 0.81 -5.94 -7.21
N TRP A 16 0.32 -4.77 -7.63
CA TRP A 16 -0.28 -3.76 -6.75
C TRP A 16 -1.59 -4.21 -6.10
N ALA A 17 -2.26 -5.23 -6.63
CA ALA A 17 -3.44 -5.83 -6.04
C ALA A 17 -3.13 -6.61 -4.74
N ASN A 18 -1.88 -7.01 -4.55
CA ASN A 18 -1.46 -7.80 -3.40
C ASN A 18 -1.26 -6.91 -2.17
N LEU A 19 -2.11 -7.12 -1.17
CA LEU A 19 -2.09 -6.43 0.11
C LEU A 19 -0.73 -6.58 0.82
N GLY A 20 -0.05 -7.72 0.65
CA GLY A 20 1.27 -7.97 1.23
C GLY A 20 2.35 -7.01 0.71
N ILE A 21 2.32 -6.62 -0.56
CA ILE A 21 3.24 -5.61 -1.11
C ILE A 21 3.02 -4.26 -0.45
N TRP A 22 1.76 -3.90 -0.19
CA TRP A 22 1.44 -2.66 0.49
C TRP A 22 1.81 -2.67 1.97
N ILE A 23 1.65 -3.81 2.66
CA ILE A 23 2.16 -3.98 4.03
C ILE A 23 3.67 -3.80 4.06
N ALA A 24 4.40 -4.49 3.17
CA ALA A 24 5.87 -4.41 3.11
C ALA A 24 6.33 -2.99 2.77
N PHE A 25 5.68 -2.35 1.81
CA PHE A 25 5.91 -0.95 1.46
C PHE A 25 5.65 -0.02 2.64
N GLY A 26 4.51 -0.17 3.30
CA GLY A 26 4.15 0.59 4.48
C GLY A 26 5.15 0.40 5.62
N ALA A 27 5.59 -0.83 5.89
CA ALA A 27 6.59 -1.13 6.90
C ALA A 27 7.94 -0.46 6.60
N ALA A 28 8.43 -0.55 5.35
CA ALA A 28 9.67 0.09 4.93
C ALA A 28 9.58 1.62 4.99
N PHE A 29 8.46 2.18 4.51
CA PHE A 29 8.19 3.62 4.57
C PHE A 29 8.10 4.11 6.02
N GLY A 30 7.36 3.40 6.85
CA GLY A 30 7.23 3.69 8.28
C GLY A 30 8.59 3.65 8.98
N LEU A 31 9.43 2.64 8.70
CA LEU A 31 10.80 2.59 9.22
C LEU A 31 11.62 3.81 8.79
N LEU A 32 11.56 4.19 7.52
CA LEU A 32 12.31 5.33 7.00
C LEU A 32 11.87 6.64 7.68
N VAL A 33 10.57 6.88 7.76
CA VAL A 33 10.00 8.03 8.48
C VAL A 33 10.36 7.97 9.96
N GLY A 34 10.28 6.79 10.56
CA GLY A 34 10.63 6.52 11.94
C GLY A 34 12.09 6.87 12.24
N VAL A 35 13.03 6.48 11.38
CA VAL A 35 14.45 6.82 11.51
C VAL A 35 14.66 8.33 11.41
N VAL A 36 13.99 9.01 10.48
CA VAL A 36 14.08 10.48 10.34
C VAL A 36 13.54 11.20 11.58
N VAL A 37 12.37 10.79 12.06
CA VAL A 37 11.77 11.34 13.27
C VAL A 37 12.63 11.03 14.49
N GLY A 38 13.13 9.80 14.62
CA GLY A 38 14.03 9.40 15.69
C GLY A 38 15.32 10.20 15.70
N GLY A 39 15.89 10.49 14.53
CA GLY A 39 17.05 11.37 14.38
C GLY A 39 16.76 12.81 14.80
N PHE A 40 15.54 13.32 14.59
CA PHE A 40 15.14 14.65 15.05
C PHE A 40 15.06 14.76 16.58
N PHE A 41 14.77 13.65 17.26
CA PHE A 41 14.65 13.57 18.71
C PHE A 41 15.88 12.95 19.41
N ASP A 42 17.00 12.77 18.69
CA ASP A 42 18.20 12.03 19.16
C ASP A 42 17.88 10.64 19.76
N ASN A 43 16.76 10.04 19.32
CA ASN A 43 16.27 8.76 19.81
C ASN A 43 15.77 7.88 18.66
N PHE A 44 16.73 7.23 18.01
CA PHE A 44 16.47 6.30 16.90
C PHE A 44 15.60 5.11 17.30
N THR A 45 15.73 4.59 18.53
CA THR A 45 14.94 3.45 18.99
C THR A 45 13.45 3.81 19.08
N TYR A 46 13.14 4.99 19.60
CA TYR A 46 11.78 5.51 19.64
C TYR A 46 11.22 5.73 18.22
N GLY A 47 12.03 6.33 17.34
CA GLY A 47 11.67 6.54 15.94
C GLY A 47 11.38 5.23 15.19
N VAL A 48 12.24 4.22 15.32
CA VAL A 48 12.04 2.89 14.73
C VAL A 48 10.81 2.18 15.30
N GLY A 49 10.55 2.31 16.61
CA GLY A 49 9.35 1.76 17.25
C GLY A 49 8.06 2.38 16.71
N LEU A 50 8.02 3.70 16.56
CA LEU A 50 6.91 4.40 15.93
C LEU A 50 6.75 4.03 14.44
N GLY A 51 7.86 4.00 13.71
CA GLY A 51 7.87 3.66 12.29
C GLY A 51 7.34 2.26 11.99
N SER A 52 7.77 1.28 12.78
CA SER A 52 7.36 -0.12 12.63
C SER A 52 5.92 -0.39 13.08
N SER A 53 5.40 0.35 14.05
CA SER A 53 4.01 0.21 14.52
C SER A 53 3.00 0.84 13.58
N PHE A 54 3.27 2.03 13.03
CA PHE A 54 2.34 2.73 12.14
C PHE A 54 2.53 2.40 10.66
N GLY A 55 3.76 2.06 10.23
CA GLY A 55 4.11 1.80 8.83
C GLY A 55 3.20 0.79 8.13
N PRO A 56 3.07 -0.46 8.63
CA PRO A 56 2.21 -1.48 8.03
C PRO A 56 0.75 -1.02 7.89
N GLY A 57 0.24 -0.30 8.90
CA GLY A 57 -1.12 0.25 8.90
C GLY A 57 -1.34 1.29 7.80
N LEU A 58 -0.38 2.18 7.58
CA LEU A 58 -0.42 3.14 6.47
C LEU A 58 -0.40 2.43 5.10
N GLY A 59 0.38 1.36 4.99
CA GLY A 59 0.38 0.49 3.81
C GLY A 59 -1.00 -0.10 3.51
N VAL A 60 -1.64 -0.67 4.53
CA VAL A 60 -3.01 -1.22 4.40
C VAL A 60 -4.03 -0.13 4.05
N ALA A 61 -3.96 1.04 4.69
CA ALA A 61 -4.85 2.16 4.40
C ALA A 61 -4.71 2.62 2.94
N ALA A 62 -3.48 2.73 2.43
CA ALA A 62 -3.24 3.09 1.05
C ALA A 62 -3.76 2.02 0.07
N TRP A 63 -3.55 0.73 0.36
CA TRP A 63 -4.15 -0.36 -0.43
C TRP A 63 -5.69 -0.26 -0.44
N ALA A 64 -6.31 0.02 0.72
CA ALA A 64 -7.75 0.14 0.82
C ALA A 64 -8.31 1.30 -0.03
N VAL A 65 -7.60 2.43 -0.10
CA VAL A 65 -8.01 3.57 -0.93
C VAL A 65 -7.85 3.30 -2.42
N PHE A 66 -6.72 2.73 -2.84
CA PHE A 66 -6.38 2.61 -4.27
C PHE A 66 -6.88 1.32 -4.92
N ILE A 67 -6.96 0.22 -4.17
CA ILE A 67 -7.18 -1.13 -4.71
C ILE A 67 -8.54 -1.70 -4.33
N ALA A 68 -9.03 -1.47 -3.11
CA ALA A 68 -10.33 -2.03 -2.69
C ALA A 68 -11.50 -1.62 -3.61
N PRO A 69 -11.63 -0.36 -4.07
CA PRO A 69 -12.69 0.03 -5.01
C PRO A 69 -12.58 -0.68 -6.35
N ARG A 70 -11.35 -0.88 -6.85
CA ARG A 70 -11.05 -1.55 -8.12
C ARG A 70 -11.32 -3.06 -8.06
N ARG A 71 -11.17 -3.68 -6.89
CA ARG A 71 -11.55 -5.09 -6.65
C ARG A 71 -13.05 -5.28 -6.55
N ASN A 72 -13.76 -4.39 -5.86
CA ASN A 72 -15.21 -4.51 -5.67
C ASN A 72 -15.97 -4.35 -7.00
N ALA A 73 -15.59 -3.36 -7.82
CA ALA A 73 -16.20 -3.17 -9.14
C ALA A 73 -16.06 -4.39 -10.08
N ARG A 74 -15.08 -5.27 -9.83
CA ARG A 74 -14.83 -6.49 -10.62
C ARG A 74 -15.59 -7.72 -10.10
N ARG A 75 -16.09 -7.67 -8.86
CA ARG A 75 -16.84 -8.76 -8.22
C ARG A 75 -18.33 -8.72 -8.59
N ASP A 76 -18.81 -7.55 -8.97
CA ASP A 76 -20.22 -7.27 -9.30
C ASP A 76 -20.50 -7.29 -10.81
N SER A 77 -19.55 -7.75 -11.64
CA SER A 77 -19.65 -7.92 -13.10
C SER A 77 -19.65 -9.40 -13.49
#